data_AF-V4NR56-F1
#
_entry.id   AF-V4NR56-F1
#
_cell.length_a   1.000
_cell.length_b   1.000
_cell.length_c   1.000
_cell.angle_alpha   90.00
_cell.angle_beta   90.00
_cell.angle_gamma   90.00
#
_symmetry.space_group_name_H-M   'P 1'
#
loop_
_entity.id
_entity.type
_entity.pdbx_description
1 polymer ?
#
loop_
_entity_poly.entity_id
_entity_poly.type
_entity_poly.pdbx_seq_one_letter_code
_entity_poly.pdbx_strand_id
1 'polypeptide(L)'
;MLGTPVLADTVTSDDPRIELTKQDKKLISVVEDYVSNTRGWDGGDYTVQIYRHEDDRVVFSVWYDSGDSASTIVYNNARSFRVVVNPKTKKVESERFF
;
A
#
# COMPACT_ATOMS: atom_id res chain seq x y z
N MET A 1 33.82 -9.41 14.98
CA MET A 1 33.96 -8.91 13.59
C MET A 1 32.76 -9.37 12.80
N LEU A 2 32.15 -8.43 12.08
CA LEU A 2 31.26 -8.58 10.92
C LEU A 2 29.94 -9.34 11.17
N GLY A 3 28.92 -8.61 11.63
CA GLY A 3 27.53 -9.01 11.47
C GLY A 3 27.21 -9.02 9.97
N THR A 4 26.70 -10.16 9.51
CA THR A 4 26.29 -10.38 8.12
C THR A 4 25.25 -9.33 7.73
N PRO A 5 25.40 -8.63 6.59
CA PRO A 5 24.36 -7.73 6.11
C PRO A 5 23.14 -8.58 5.76
N VAL A 6 22.00 -8.28 6.39
CA VAL A 6 20.71 -8.85 5.99
C VAL A 6 20.36 -8.22 4.64
N LEU A 7 20.56 -9.00 3.58
CA LEU A 7 20.05 -8.69 2.25
C LEU A 7 18.54 -8.49 2.35
N ALA A 8 18.10 -7.28 2.04
CA ALA A 8 16.69 -6.93 1.91
C ALA A 8 16.15 -7.54 0.61
N ASP A 9 15.97 -8.85 0.59
CA ASP A 9 15.40 -9.58 -0.54
C ASP A 9 14.39 -10.63 -0.05
N THR A 10 13.20 -10.16 0.30
CA THR A 10 11.90 -10.62 -0.25
C THR A 10 10.82 -9.87 0.52
N VAL A 11 10.16 -8.89 -0.11
CA VAL A 11 8.87 -8.39 0.38
C VAL A 11 7.81 -9.36 -0.10
N THR A 12 7.85 -10.57 0.44
CA THR A 12 6.72 -11.49 0.42
C THR A 12 5.72 -10.98 1.44
N SER A 13 4.45 -10.90 1.05
CA SER A 13 3.34 -10.84 2.03
C SER A 13 3.38 -12.13 2.86
N ASP A 14 4.30 -12.20 3.83
CA ASP A 14 4.63 -13.39 4.62
C ASP A 14 3.94 -13.38 5.99
N ASP A 15 2.71 -12.86 6.07
CA ASP A 15 1.81 -13.25 7.17
C ASP A 15 0.72 -14.19 6.62
N PRO A 16 0.92 -15.52 6.70
CA PRO A 16 -0.06 -16.51 6.25
C PRO A 16 -1.37 -16.49 7.04
N ARG A 17 -1.56 -15.55 7.99
CA ARG A 17 -2.76 -15.42 8.83
C ARG A 17 -3.72 -14.32 8.38
N ILE A 18 -3.36 -13.48 7.41
CA ILE A 18 -4.29 -12.45 6.93
C ILE A 18 -5.22 -13.07 5.91
N GLU A 19 -6.25 -13.77 6.38
CA GLU A 19 -7.36 -14.20 5.54
C GLU A 19 -8.05 -12.96 4.97
N LEU A 20 -7.88 -12.73 3.67
CA LEU A 20 -8.56 -11.69 2.90
C LEU A 20 -10.08 -11.91 2.98
N THR A 21 -10.77 -11.13 3.80
CA THR A 21 -12.21 -11.19 3.89
C THR A 21 -12.84 -10.57 2.63
N LYS A 22 -14.11 -10.91 2.33
CA LYS A 22 -14.89 -10.20 1.29
C LYS A 22 -14.97 -8.70 1.53
N GLN A 23 -14.85 -8.26 2.78
CA GLN A 23 -14.87 -6.86 3.15
C GLN A 23 -13.54 -6.19 2.79
N ASP A 24 -12.40 -6.82 3.07
CA ASP A 24 -11.10 -6.24 2.73
C ASP A 24 -10.93 -6.06 1.22
N LYS A 25 -11.43 -7.02 0.42
CA LYS A 25 -11.45 -6.90 -1.05
C LYS A 25 -12.23 -5.67 -1.53
N LYS A 26 -13.30 -5.26 -0.84
CA LYS A 26 -14.03 -4.04 -1.18
C LYS A 26 -13.27 -2.78 -0.79
N LEU A 27 -12.42 -2.86 0.24
CA LEU A 27 -11.58 -1.74 0.67
C LEU A 27 -10.37 -1.56 -0.25
N ILE A 28 -9.92 -2.59 -0.96
CA ILE A 28 -8.92 -2.44 -2.02
C ILE A 28 -9.41 -1.43 -3.06
N SER A 29 -10.66 -1.53 -3.53
CA SER A 29 -11.20 -0.56 -4.50
C SER A 29 -11.28 0.87 -3.94
N VAL A 30 -11.47 1.04 -2.63
CA VAL A 30 -11.41 2.37 -1.99
C VAL A 30 -9.98 2.94 -2.06
N VAL A 31 -8.97 2.09 -1.88
CA VAL A 31 -7.56 2.49 -2.02
C VAL A 31 -7.24 2.79 -3.47
N GLU A 32 -7.69 1.97 -4.42
CA GLU A 32 -7.48 2.17 -5.85
C GLU A 32 -8.08 3.50 -6.32
N ASP A 33 -9.33 3.78 -5.93
CA ASP A 33 -10.00 5.05 -6.20
C ASP A 33 -9.23 6.23 -5.60
N TYR A 34 -8.72 6.09 -4.37
CA TYR A 34 -7.93 7.14 -3.72
C TYR A 34 -6.62 7.40 -4.46
N VAL A 35 -5.91 6.34 -4.85
CA VAL A 35 -4.65 6.41 -5.58
C VAL A 35 -4.87 7.08 -6.94
N SER A 36 -5.88 6.64 -7.70
CA SER A 36 -6.20 7.23 -8.99
C SER A 36 -6.59 8.71 -8.89
N ASN A 37 -7.44 9.09 -7.93
CA ASN A 37 -7.89 10.48 -7.79
C ASN A 37 -6.84 11.43 -7.20
N THR A 38 -6.02 10.94 -6.25
CA THR A 38 -5.08 11.80 -5.51
C THR A 38 -3.69 11.81 -6.13
N ARG A 39 -3.29 10.69 -6.76
CA ARG A 39 -1.98 10.55 -7.41
C ARG A 39 -2.09 10.61 -8.93
N GLY A 40 -3.23 10.25 -9.52
CA GLY A 40 -3.32 10.13 -10.97
C GLY A 40 -2.57 8.90 -11.48
N TRP A 41 -2.38 7.87 -10.65
CA TRP A 41 -1.86 6.59 -11.11
C TRP A 41 -2.99 5.74 -11.69
N ASP A 42 -2.74 5.13 -12.84
CA ASP A 42 -3.67 4.19 -13.42
C ASP A 42 -3.57 2.83 -12.71
N GLY A 43 -4.65 2.05 -12.69
CA GLY A 43 -4.72 0.77 -11.95
C GLY A 43 -3.71 -0.30 -12.39
N GLY A 44 -3.00 -0.09 -13.50
CA GLY A 44 -1.90 -0.96 -13.96
C GLY A 44 -0.52 -0.53 -13.47
N ASP A 45 -0.39 0.66 -12.87
CA ASP A 45 0.90 1.23 -12.49
C ASP A 45 1.31 0.89 -11.06
N TYR A 46 0.42 0.28 -10.28
CA TYR A 46 0.67 -0.02 -8.87
C TYR A 46 -0.04 -1.28 -8.39
N THR A 47 0.50 -1.84 -7.32
CA THR A 47 -0.09 -2.97 -6.59
C THR A 47 -0.56 -2.52 -5.20
N VAL A 48 -1.77 -2.93 -4.81
CA VAL A 48 -2.33 -2.74 -3.47
C VAL A 48 -2.35 -4.08 -2.72
N GLN A 49 -1.79 -4.11 -1.52
CA GLN A 49 -1.81 -5.29 -0.64
C GLN A 49 -2.21 -4.92 0.77
N ILE A 50 -2.92 -5.80 1.48
CA ILE A 50 -3.14 -5.61 2.91
C ILE A 50 -1.82 -5.78 3.64
N TYR A 51 -1.50 -4.83 4.50
CA TYR A 51 -0.34 -4.90 5.38
C TYR A 51 -0.72 -5.46 6.76
N ARG A 52 -1.75 -4.89 7.39
CA ARG A 52 -2.25 -5.33 8.70
C ARG A 52 -3.63 -4.76 9.02
N HIS A 53 -4.31 -5.37 9.99
CA HIS A 53 -5.46 -4.76 10.67
C HIS A 53 -4.96 -4.01 11.92
N GLU A 54 -5.45 -2.79 12.12
CA GLU A 54 -5.18 -1.95 13.30
C GLU A 54 -6.50 -1.65 14.00
N ASP A 55 -6.82 -2.39 15.07
CA ASP A 55 -8.07 -2.24 15.83
C ASP A 55 -9.31 -2.27 14.92
N ASP A 56 -9.88 -1.09 14.62
CA ASP A 56 -11.04 -0.92 13.75
C ASP A 56 -10.71 -0.38 12.36
N ARG A 57 -9.44 -0.47 11.93
CA ARG A 57 -8.89 0.04 10.68
C ARG A 57 -8.13 -1.05 9.91
N VAL A 58 -7.98 -0.83 8.61
CA VAL A 58 -7.21 -1.72 7.73
C VAL A 58 -6.11 -0.92 7.06
N VAL A 59 -4.88 -1.41 7.15
CA VAL A 59 -3.71 -0.78 6.55
C VAL A 59 -3.37 -1.52 5.26
N PHE A 60 -3.25 -0.77 4.17
CA PHE A 60 -2.79 -1.28 2.89
C PHE A 60 -1.42 -0.71 2.55
N SER A 61 -0.56 -1.52 1.95
CA SER A 61 0.64 -1.06 1.25
C SER A 61 0.32 -0.88 -0.23
N VAL A 62 0.75 0.23 -0.78
CA VAL A 62 0.65 0.58 -2.20
C VAL A 62 2.06 0.68 -2.76
N TRP A 63 2.35 -0.08 -3.80
CA TRP A 63 3.65 -0.16 -4.46
C TRP A 63 3.54 0.32 -5.89
N TYR A 64 4.29 1.33 -6.30
CA TYR A 64 4.34 1.76 -7.70
C TYR A 64 5.27 0.85 -8.50
N ASP A 65 4.73 0.21 -9.54
CA ASP A 65 5.39 -0.86 -10.30
C ASP A 65 5.88 -0.40 -11.69
N SER A 66 5.37 0.72 -12.23
CA SER A 66 5.57 1.05 -13.65
C SER A 66 7.02 1.39 -14.05
N GLY A 67 7.94 1.58 -13.10
CA GLY A 67 9.37 1.84 -13.36
C GLY A 67 9.68 3.17 -14.04
N ASP A 68 8.71 3.81 -14.68
CA ASP A 68 8.81 5.13 -15.26
C ASP A 68 8.89 6.18 -14.16
N SER A 69 9.74 7.16 -14.40
CA SER A 69 10.07 8.17 -13.41
C SER A 69 8.81 8.95 -13.05
N ALA A 70 8.25 8.65 -11.86
CA ALA A 70 7.17 9.38 -11.21
C ALA A 70 7.58 10.82 -10.80
N SER A 71 8.43 11.47 -11.59
CA SER A 71 8.95 12.82 -11.40
C SER A 71 7.87 13.89 -11.38
N THR A 72 6.63 13.55 -11.75
CA THR A 72 5.48 14.45 -11.73
C THR A 72 4.52 14.21 -10.57
N ILE A 73 4.63 13.12 -9.80
CA ILE A 73 3.51 12.68 -8.93
C ILE A 73 3.89 12.45 -7.45
N VAL A 74 5.16 12.26 -7.11
CA VAL A 74 5.56 12.02 -5.71
C VAL A 74 6.45 13.13 -5.17
N TYR A 75 5.91 13.90 -4.21
CA TYR A 75 6.60 15.00 -3.51
C TYR A 75 7.81 14.55 -2.68
N ASN A 76 8.05 13.25 -2.58
CA ASN A 76 9.21 12.63 -1.97
C ASN A 76 9.58 11.46 -2.89
N ASN A 77 10.86 11.22 -3.14
CA ASN A 77 11.37 10.12 -3.99
C ASN A 77 10.92 8.69 -3.57
N ALA A 78 10.07 8.56 -2.56
CA ALA A 78 9.42 7.32 -2.14
C ALA A 78 8.39 6.88 -3.18
N ARG A 79 8.54 5.68 -3.74
CA ARG A 79 7.64 5.12 -4.76
C ARG A 79 6.47 4.34 -4.17
N SER A 80 6.48 4.15 -2.85
CA SER A 80 5.51 3.34 -2.15
C SER A 80 5.05 4.03 -0.88
N PHE A 81 3.82 3.74 -0.48
CA PHE A 81 3.23 4.28 0.73
C PHE A 81 2.23 3.33 1.33
N ARG A 82 1.93 3.55 2.61
CA ARG A 82 0.86 2.87 3.31
C ARG A 82 -0.32 3.80 3.47
N VAL A 83 -1.52 3.25 3.35
CA VAL A 83 -2.77 3.96 3.64
C VAL A 83 -3.49 3.25 4.77
N VAL A 84 -4.09 4.04 5.66
CA VAL A 84 -4.96 3.56 6.72
C VAL A 84 -6.39 3.83 6.29
N VAL A 85 -7.19 2.79 6.16
CA VAL A 85 -8.58 2.83 5.70
C VAL A 85 -9.50 2.52 6.86
N ASN A 86 -10.53 3.35 7.03
CA ASN A 86 -11.61 3.08 7.96
C ASN A 86 -12.70 2.24 7.26
N PRO A 87 -12.91 0.98 7.68
CA PRO A 87 -13.88 0.07 7.05
C PRO A 87 -15.34 0.52 7.22
N LYS A 88 -15.66 1.30 8.27
CA LYS A 88 -17.02 1.78 8.53
C LYS A 88 -17.38 2.93 7.59
N THR A 89 -16.44 3.85 7.36
CA THR A 89 -16.66 5.04 6.52
C THR A 89 -16.23 4.85 5.07
N LYS A 90 -15.44 3.81 4.78
CA LYS A 90 -14.81 3.54 3.47
C LYS A 90 -13.99 4.72 2.97
N LYS A 91 -13.16 5.28 3.85
CA LYS A 91 -12.28 6.41 3.53
C LYS A 91 -10.85 6.13 3.96
N VAL A 92 -9.90 6.64 3.18
CA VAL A 92 -8.50 6.77 3.60
C VAL A 92 -8.42 7.89 4.64
N GLU A 93 -7.91 7.58 5.82
CA GLU A 93 -7.78 8.54 6.93
C GLU A 93 -6.37 9.12 7.03
N SER A 94 -5.36 8.37 6.59
CA SER A 94 -3.98 8.82 6.61
C SER A 94 -3.12 8.01 5.65
N GLU A 95 -1.99 8.58 5.25
CA GLU A 95 -0.98 7.94 4.42
C GLU A 95 0.43 8.16 4.98
N ARG A 96 1.34 7.24 4.68
CA ARG A 96 2.75 7.33 5.07
C ARG A 96 3.66 6.70 4.03
N PHE A 97 4.58 7.50 3.49
CA PHE A 97 5.61 7.09 2.53
C PHE A 97 6.76 6.33 3.18
N PHE A 98 7.41 5.45 2.41
CA PHE A 98 8.58 4.69 2.83
C PHE A 98 9.51 4.36 1.65
#